data_AF-A0A149VHY4-F1
#
_entry.id   AF-A0A149VHY4-F1
#
_cell.length_a   1.000
_cell.length_b   1.000
_cell.length_c   1.000
_cell.angle_alpha   90.00
_cell.angle_beta   90.00
_cell.angle_gamma   90.00
#
_symmetry.space_group_name_H-M   'P 1'
#
loop_
_entity.id
_entity.type
_entity.pdbx_description
1 polymer ?
#
loop_
_entity_poly.entity_id
_entity_poly.type
_entity_poly.pdbx_seq_one_letter_code
_entity_poly.pdbx_strand_id
1 'polypeptide(L)'
;MKLDFTTLNSMRQHNPAWRLLCSDHAPLILSFLHQAFVRPNVRSLEAESMAEALEDTLYALRQQLDENAFPRTAREYLEDWASPDKGWLRKFYQLGTDNAVFDMTPATEKALSWLEQLAERSFVGTESRLRTLFDLLRQMNEGTQSDPDQRLADLHQRRDEIDAEIARIQSGDLSLMDDTGIKERFSQFTRMARDLLADFREVEHNFRRLDRAVRERVALWDGTKGALLDEILAQHDLINESDQGRSFQAFWNFLMSSRRQEELSQQLEHILSLPVIAEQNPDPRLRRIHYDWLEAGDHTQRTVAQLSHRLRQFLDDQSRQETRRIMEILHNIEAHAIAARPYLSDCPPDEALTDLDAMAASPDLIMERPLYSPPLPTILTVDPLPEDTGDDVDPIALYEQVVVDRVRLTENIQRALAEVPQISLAALLRRHPL
;
A
#
# COMPACT_ATOMS: atom_id res chain seq x y z
N MET A 1 -31.59 -13.66 0.21
CA MET A 1 -32.08 -13.17 1.52
C MET A 1 -32.19 -11.65 1.43
N LYS A 2 -33.36 -11.05 1.70
CA LYS A 2 -33.50 -9.58 1.64
C LYS A 2 -33.05 -8.96 2.96
N LEU A 3 -32.15 -7.98 2.87
CA LEU A 3 -31.60 -7.23 4.01
C LEU A 3 -32.51 -6.04 4.36
N ASP A 4 -33.80 -6.33 4.58
CA ASP A 4 -34.81 -5.32 4.87
C ASP A 4 -34.68 -4.84 6.34
N PHE A 5 -35.10 -3.60 6.63
CA PHE A 5 -34.91 -2.95 7.94
C PHE A 5 -35.42 -3.80 9.13
N THR A 6 -36.58 -4.45 8.96
CA THR A 6 -37.17 -5.32 9.99
C THR A 6 -36.31 -6.55 10.27
N THR A 7 -35.78 -7.20 9.23
CA THR A 7 -34.84 -8.33 9.32
C THR A 7 -33.56 -7.89 10.04
N LEU A 8 -32.98 -6.75 9.66
CA LEU A 8 -31.75 -6.23 10.27
C LEU A 8 -31.95 -5.84 11.74
N ASN A 9 -33.06 -5.19 12.09
CA ASN A 9 -33.34 -4.84 13.49
C ASN A 9 -33.57 -6.09 14.35
N SER A 10 -34.24 -7.12 13.81
CA SER A 10 -34.37 -8.42 14.49
C SER A 10 -33.02 -9.11 14.67
N MET A 11 -32.15 -9.11 13.65
CA MET A 11 -30.78 -9.64 13.76
C MET A 11 -29.96 -8.88 14.80
N ARG A 12 -30.06 -7.55 14.89
CA ARG A 12 -29.40 -6.75 15.93
C ARG A 12 -29.87 -7.10 17.35
N GLN A 13 -31.15 -7.48 17.51
CA GLN A 13 -31.73 -7.85 18.81
C GLN A 13 -31.44 -9.30 19.23
N HIS A 14 -31.24 -10.23 18.29
CA HIS A 14 -31.16 -11.66 18.58
C HIS A 14 -29.80 -12.30 18.27
N ASN A 15 -28.96 -11.70 17.41
CA ASN A 15 -27.66 -12.26 17.07
C ASN A 15 -26.61 -11.88 18.15
N PRO A 16 -26.02 -12.86 18.87
CA PRO A 16 -25.02 -12.56 19.91
C PRO A 16 -23.80 -11.80 19.40
N ALA A 17 -23.37 -12.06 18.15
CA ALA A 17 -22.23 -11.40 17.52
C ALA A 17 -22.48 -9.90 17.34
N TRP A 18 -23.66 -9.52 16.86
CA TRP A 18 -24.01 -8.10 16.66
C TRP A 18 -24.21 -7.41 18.02
N ARG A 19 -24.82 -8.09 18.99
CA ARG A 19 -24.96 -7.55 20.37
C ARG A 19 -23.62 -7.37 21.07
N LEU A 20 -22.65 -8.25 20.83
CA LEU A 20 -21.28 -8.11 21.32
C LEU A 20 -20.62 -6.84 20.75
N LEU A 21 -20.67 -6.67 19.42
CA LEU A 21 -20.11 -5.50 18.71
C LEU A 21 -20.80 -4.17 19.06
N CYS A 22 -22.07 -4.20 19.49
CA CYS A 22 -22.81 -3.03 19.97
C CYS A 22 -22.73 -2.81 21.49
N SER A 23 -21.92 -3.58 22.24
CA SER A 23 -21.80 -3.41 23.68
C SER A 23 -20.75 -2.37 24.07
N ASP A 24 -21.01 -1.59 25.13
CA ASP A 24 -20.10 -0.52 25.59
C ASP A 24 -18.72 -1.05 26.05
N HIS A 25 -18.62 -2.35 26.32
CA HIS A 25 -17.39 -3.02 26.72
C HIS A 25 -16.81 -3.92 25.62
N ALA A 26 -17.31 -3.82 24.37
CA ALA A 26 -16.83 -4.62 23.24
C ALA A 26 -15.29 -4.61 23.09
N PRO A 27 -14.56 -3.48 23.24
CA PRO A 27 -13.11 -3.48 23.12
C PRO A 27 -12.41 -4.34 24.19
N LEU A 28 -12.88 -4.30 25.45
CA LEU A 28 -12.36 -5.14 26.54
C LEU A 28 -12.60 -6.62 26.23
N ILE A 29 -13.85 -6.98 25.92
CA ILE A 29 -14.25 -8.37 25.71
C ILE A 29 -13.48 -8.97 24.53
N LEU A 30 -13.45 -8.27 23.40
CA LEU A 30 -12.87 -8.79 22.16
C LEU A 30 -11.33 -8.80 22.20
N SER A 31 -10.69 -7.82 22.84
CA SER A 31 -9.23 -7.84 23.01
C SER A 31 -8.77 -8.95 23.98
N PHE A 32 -9.47 -9.13 25.11
CA PHE A 32 -9.19 -10.22 26.04
C PHE A 32 -9.38 -11.58 25.38
N LEU A 33 -10.52 -11.82 24.70
CA LEU A 33 -10.78 -13.10 24.05
C LEU A 33 -9.82 -13.39 22.89
N HIS A 34 -9.36 -12.36 22.15
CA HIS A 34 -8.28 -12.52 21.16
C HIS A 34 -6.97 -13.00 21.79
N GLN A 35 -6.58 -12.39 22.91
CA GLN A 35 -5.37 -12.75 23.64
C GLN A 35 -5.46 -14.13 24.32
N ALA A 36 -6.61 -14.46 24.89
CA ALA A 36 -6.81 -15.71 25.65
C ALA A 36 -7.00 -16.93 24.75
N PHE A 37 -7.76 -16.83 23.65
CA PHE A 37 -8.07 -17.99 22.79
C PHE A 37 -7.30 -17.98 21.48
N VAL A 38 -7.32 -16.86 20.73
CA VAL A 38 -6.88 -16.84 19.32
C VAL A 38 -5.37 -16.75 19.18
N ARG A 39 -4.69 -15.87 19.95
CA ARG A 39 -3.22 -15.79 19.95
C ARG A 39 -2.53 -17.12 20.33
N PRO A 40 -2.92 -17.83 21.41
CA PRO A 40 -2.34 -19.14 21.73
C PRO A 40 -3.00 -20.30 20.97
N ASN A 41 -4.02 -20.04 20.13
CA ASN A 41 -4.79 -21.02 19.38
C ASN A 41 -5.34 -22.17 20.27
N VAL A 42 -5.90 -21.80 21.43
CA VAL A 42 -6.50 -22.72 22.39
C VAL A 42 -8.02 -22.69 22.24
N ARG A 43 -8.65 -23.87 22.24
CA ARG A 43 -10.11 -24.00 22.08
C ARG A 43 -10.89 -23.77 23.36
N SER A 44 -10.36 -24.16 24.51
CA SER A 44 -11.09 -24.13 25.78
C SER A 44 -10.14 -23.89 26.95
N LEU A 45 -10.53 -23.02 27.89
CA LEU A 45 -9.71 -22.61 29.03
C LEU A 45 -10.44 -22.86 30.35
N GLU A 46 -9.70 -23.26 31.38
CA GLU A 46 -10.24 -23.43 32.73
C GLU A 46 -10.70 -22.10 33.33
N ALA A 47 -11.79 -22.15 34.12
CA ALA A 47 -12.43 -20.96 34.67
C ALA A 47 -11.54 -20.15 35.63
N GLU A 48 -10.62 -20.81 36.34
CA GLU A 48 -9.68 -20.12 37.24
C GLU A 48 -8.62 -19.37 36.45
N SER A 49 -7.90 -20.03 35.53
CA SER A 49 -6.91 -19.38 34.67
C SER A 49 -7.49 -18.26 33.81
N MET A 50 -8.75 -18.40 33.36
CA MET A 50 -9.43 -17.32 32.64
C MET A 50 -9.77 -16.14 33.55
N ALA A 51 -10.17 -16.38 34.80
CA ALA A 51 -10.46 -15.32 35.76
C ALA A 51 -9.20 -14.57 36.18
N GLU A 52 -8.08 -15.27 36.39
CA GLU A 52 -6.77 -14.69 36.66
C GLU A 52 -6.30 -13.80 35.51
N ALA A 53 -6.26 -14.35 34.28
CA ALA A 53 -5.85 -13.59 33.10
C ALA A 53 -6.75 -12.37 32.83
N LEU A 54 -8.06 -12.47 33.09
CA LEU A 54 -8.95 -11.32 32.95
C LEU A 54 -8.70 -10.27 34.03
N GLU A 55 -8.48 -10.65 35.29
CA GLU A 55 -8.19 -9.69 36.36
C GLU A 55 -6.86 -8.96 36.12
N ASP A 56 -5.84 -9.64 35.58
CA ASP A 56 -4.59 -9.00 35.14
C ASP A 56 -4.83 -7.93 34.05
N THR A 57 -5.65 -8.24 33.03
CA THR A 57 -5.99 -7.25 31.99
C THR A 57 -6.86 -6.11 32.52
N LEU A 58 -7.78 -6.37 33.45
CA LEU A 58 -8.59 -5.35 34.12
C LEU A 58 -7.70 -4.42 34.97
N TYR A 59 -6.74 -4.98 35.70
CA TYR A 59 -5.76 -4.22 36.48
C TYR A 59 -4.91 -3.31 35.59
N ALA A 60 -4.39 -3.82 34.48
CA ALA A 60 -3.63 -3.02 33.51
C ALA A 60 -4.49 -1.88 32.90
N LEU A 61 -5.75 -2.14 32.56
CA LEU A 61 -6.66 -1.13 32.01
C LEU A 61 -7.07 -0.06 33.05
N ARG A 62 -7.28 -0.45 34.32
CA ARG A 62 -7.52 0.48 35.44
C ARG A 62 -6.33 1.44 35.64
N GLN A 63 -5.09 0.96 35.46
CA GLN A 63 -3.90 1.84 35.51
C GLN A 63 -3.82 2.82 34.34
N GLN A 64 -4.33 2.46 33.15
CA GLN A 64 -4.20 3.29 31.95
C GLN A 64 -5.34 4.30 31.74
N LEU A 65 -6.55 4.01 32.25
CA LEU A 65 -7.75 4.79 31.99
C LEU A 65 -8.17 5.62 33.22
N ASP A 66 -8.66 4.94 34.26
CA ASP A 66 -9.05 5.48 35.56
C ASP A 66 -9.22 4.32 36.55
N GLU A 67 -9.01 4.57 37.84
CA GLU A 67 -9.10 3.55 38.90
C GLU A 67 -10.53 2.99 39.05
N ASN A 68 -11.56 3.76 38.65
CA ASN A 68 -12.96 3.33 38.64
C ASN A 68 -13.38 2.62 37.34
N ALA A 69 -12.50 2.48 36.35
CA ALA A 69 -12.83 1.78 35.11
C ALA A 69 -13.09 0.28 35.37
N PHE A 70 -14.18 -0.23 34.81
CA PHE A 70 -14.60 -1.64 34.94
C PHE A 70 -14.69 -2.14 36.40
N PRO A 71 -15.66 -1.66 37.20
CA PRO A 71 -15.70 -1.85 38.66
C PRO A 71 -16.13 -3.25 39.12
N ARG A 72 -16.46 -4.18 38.22
CA ARG A 72 -16.81 -5.57 38.56
C ARG A 72 -15.56 -6.46 38.60
N THR A 73 -15.66 -7.58 39.29
CA THR A 73 -14.60 -8.60 39.30
C THR A 73 -14.54 -9.36 37.97
N ALA A 74 -13.38 -9.94 37.65
CA ALA A 74 -13.22 -10.81 36.49
C ALA A 74 -14.26 -11.95 36.44
N ARG A 75 -14.53 -12.60 37.58
CA ARG A 75 -15.53 -13.69 37.65
C ARG A 75 -16.94 -13.22 37.30
N GLU A 76 -17.37 -12.07 37.81
CA GLU A 76 -18.68 -11.47 37.47
C GLU A 76 -18.79 -11.13 35.98
N TYR A 77 -17.71 -10.63 35.37
CA TYR A 77 -17.68 -10.40 33.92
C TYR A 77 -17.77 -11.70 33.11
N LEU A 78 -17.01 -12.74 33.46
CA LEU A 78 -17.06 -14.03 32.75
C LEU A 78 -18.42 -14.72 32.86
N GLU A 79 -19.08 -14.66 34.02
CA GLU A 79 -20.42 -15.22 34.20
C GLU A 79 -21.50 -14.40 33.46
N ASP A 80 -21.37 -13.07 33.42
CA ASP A 80 -22.20 -12.19 32.60
C ASP A 80 -22.02 -12.52 31.10
N TRP A 81 -20.79 -12.71 30.61
CA TRP A 81 -20.52 -13.06 29.20
C TRP A 81 -20.99 -14.47 28.80
N ALA A 82 -21.00 -15.40 29.77
CA ALA A 82 -21.53 -16.75 29.61
C ALA A 82 -23.04 -16.88 29.90
N SER A 83 -23.71 -15.79 30.28
CA SER A 83 -25.15 -15.79 30.55
C SER A 83 -25.96 -16.16 29.30
N PRO A 84 -27.12 -16.84 29.43
CA PRO A 84 -27.98 -17.16 28.29
C PRO A 84 -28.43 -15.92 27.49
N ASP A 85 -28.56 -14.78 28.16
CA ASP A 85 -28.99 -13.51 27.56
C ASP A 85 -27.94 -12.88 26.65
N LYS A 86 -26.65 -13.20 26.84
CA LYS A 86 -25.53 -12.68 26.04
C LYS A 86 -24.95 -13.74 25.12
N GLY A 87 -24.67 -14.94 25.64
CA GLY A 87 -24.23 -16.09 24.85
C GLY A 87 -22.89 -15.88 24.12
N TRP A 88 -21.96 -15.12 24.71
CA TRP A 88 -20.66 -14.84 24.11
C TRP A 88 -19.64 -15.93 24.44
N LEU A 89 -19.69 -16.43 25.67
CA LEU A 89 -18.96 -17.60 26.14
C LEU A 89 -19.93 -18.75 26.44
N ARG A 90 -19.39 -19.97 26.46
CA ARG A 90 -20.09 -21.17 26.94
C ARG A 90 -19.33 -21.76 28.11
N LYS A 91 -19.92 -21.73 29.31
CA LYS A 91 -19.43 -22.42 30.51
C LYS A 91 -19.94 -23.86 30.52
N PHE A 92 -19.07 -24.85 30.68
CA PHE A 92 -19.45 -26.26 30.86
C PHE A 92 -18.39 -27.01 31.69
N TYR A 93 -18.74 -28.18 32.22
CA TYR A 93 -17.82 -29.06 32.93
C TYR A 93 -17.27 -30.11 31.97
N GLN A 94 -15.97 -30.40 32.03
CA GLN A 94 -15.38 -31.49 31.26
C GLN A 94 -15.77 -32.85 31.84
N LEU A 95 -15.81 -33.87 30.99
CA LEU A 95 -16.30 -35.19 31.38
C LEU A 95 -15.29 -35.88 32.33
N GLY A 96 -15.62 -35.94 33.63
CA GLY A 96 -14.78 -36.58 34.65
C GLY A 96 -13.92 -35.63 35.49
N THR A 97 -14.07 -34.31 35.33
CA THR A 97 -13.49 -33.31 36.24
C THR A 97 -14.58 -32.38 36.80
N ASP A 98 -14.37 -31.84 37.99
CA ASP A 98 -15.26 -30.84 38.60
C ASP A 98 -14.88 -29.39 38.16
N ASN A 99 -13.91 -29.28 37.25
CA ASN A 99 -13.40 -28.01 36.74
C ASN A 99 -14.35 -27.44 35.70
N ALA A 100 -14.85 -26.23 35.94
CA ALA A 100 -15.58 -25.47 34.94
C ALA A 100 -14.61 -24.94 33.88
N VAL A 101 -15.01 -25.04 32.61
CA VAL A 101 -14.25 -24.64 31.44
C VAL A 101 -15.11 -23.72 30.58
N PHE A 102 -14.47 -22.72 29.97
CA PHE A 102 -15.09 -21.79 29.03
C PHE A 102 -14.58 -22.06 27.60
N ASP A 103 -15.50 -21.95 26.64
CA ASP A 103 -15.28 -22.01 25.20
C ASP A 103 -15.95 -20.79 24.54
N MET A 104 -15.42 -20.32 23.42
CA MET A 104 -16.03 -19.22 22.65
C MET A 104 -17.23 -19.74 21.88
N THR A 105 -18.31 -18.95 21.77
CA THR A 105 -19.40 -19.33 20.86
C THR A 105 -19.03 -19.01 19.41
N PRO A 106 -19.56 -19.76 18.41
CA PRO A 106 -19.35 -19.45 16.99
C PRO A 106 -19.89 -18.07 16.55
N ALA A 107 -20.65 -17.39 17.41
CA ALA A 107 -21.05 -15.99 17.20
C ALA A 107 -19.92 -15.03 17.59
N THR A 108 -19.24 -15.28 18.70
CA THR A 108 -18.07 -14.52 19.16
C THR A 108 -16.89 -14.67 18.20
N GLU A 109 -16.60 -15.88 17.73
CA GLU A 109 -15.59 -16.12 16.68
C GLU A 109 -15.87 -15.33 15.40
N LYS A 110 -17.15 -15.25 14.97
CA LYS A 110 -17.55 -14.46 13.80
C LYS A 110 -17.38 -12.96 14.02
N ALA A 111 -17.67 -12.45 15.22
CA ALA A 111 -17.43 -11.05 15.55
C ALA A 111 -15.93 -10.72 15.54
N LEU A 112 -15.10 -11.62 16.09
CA LEU A 112 -13.64 -11.47 16.13
C LEU A 112 -13.02 -11.53 14.73
N SER A 113 -13.40 -12.54 13.92
CA SER A 113 -12.95 -12.66 12.52
C SER A 113 -13.40 -11.49 11.66
N TRP A 114 -14.54 -10.85 11.98
CA TRP A 114 -14.97 -9.61 11.32
C TRP A 114 -14.12 -8.39 11.75
N LEU A 115 -13.71 -8.30 13.02
CA LEU A 115 -12.75 -7.28 13.46
C LEU A 115 -11.36 -7.47 12.82
N GLU A 116 -10.91 -8.72 12.66
CA GLU A 116 -9.68 -9.04 11.91
C GLU A 116 -9.76 -8.71 10.41
N GLN A 117 -10.97 -8.55 9.86
CA GLN A 117 -11.19 -8.04 8.50
C GLN A 117 -11.21 -6.51 8.44
N LEU A 118 -11.46 -5.83 9.57
CA LEU A 118 -11.45 -4.37 9.69
C LEU A 118 -10.07 -3.80 10.02
N ALA A 119 -9.25 -4.55 10.77
CA ALA A 119 -7.82 -4.29 10.85
C ALA A 119 -7.22 -4.45 9.45
N GLU A 120 -6.53 -3.42 8.93
CA GLU A 120 -6.13 -3.31 7.51
C GLU A 120 -5.57 -4.63 6.98
N ARG A 121 -6.34 -5.30 6.13
CA ARG A 121 -5.88 -6.44 5.36
C ARG A 121 -4.75 -5.94 4.45
N SER A 122 -3.58 -6.55 4.55
CA SER A 122 -2.60 -6.43 3.47
C SER A 122 -3.27 -6.90 2.18
N PHE A 123 -3.52 -5.95 1.27
CA PHE A 123 -4.25 -6.18 0.02
C PHE A 123 -3.37 -7.05 -0.89
N VAL A 124 -3.44 -8.36 -0.70
CA VAL A 124 -2.66 -9.34 -1.44
C VAL A 124 -3.62 -10.13 -2.32
N GLY A 125 -3.45 -9.95 -3.64
CA GLY A 125 -3.90 -10.93 -4.61
C GLY A 125 -5.24 -10.67 -5.30
N THR A 126 -5.56 -9.46 -5.74
CA THR A 126 -6.63 -9.23 -6.74
C THR A 126 -6.41 -10.09 -8.00
N GLU A 127 -5.17 -10.15 -8.49
CA GLU A 127 -4.77 -11.04 -9.59
C GLU A 127 -4.82 -12.52 -9.19
N SER A 128 -4.35 -12.87 -7.99
CA SER A 128 -4.40 -14.25 -7.48
C SER A 128 -5.85 -14.75 -7.35
N ARG A 129 -6.76 -13.94 -6.81
CA ARG A 129 -8.20 -14.22 -6.71
C ARG A 129 -8.87 -14.30 -8.07
N LEU A 130 -8.56 -13.42 -9.03
CA LEU A 130 -9.05 -13.59 -10.40
C LEU A 130 -8.52 -14.89 -11.00
N ARG A 131 -7.23 -15.19 -10.84
CA ARG A 131 -6.65 -16.44 -11.34
C ARG A 131 -7.32 -17.65 -10.70
N THR A 132 -7.57 -17.66 -9.39
CA THR A 132 -8.33 -18.71 -8.70
C THR A 132 -9.80 -18.76 -9.12
N LEU A 133 -10.46 -17.63 -9.40
CA LEU A 133 -11.81 -17.59 -9.97
C LEU A 133 -11.85 -18.26 -11.35
N PHE A 134 -10.89 -17.95 -12.22
CA PHE A 134 -10.76 -18.57 -13.54
C PHE A 134 -10.32 -20.03 -13.46
N ASP A 135 -9.41 -20.38 -12.57
CA ASP A 135 -8.98 -21.76 -12.35
C ASP A 135 -10.10 -22.60 -11.74
N LEU A 136 -11.01 -22.02 -10.94
CA LEU A 136 -12.22 -22.71 -10.46
C LEU A 136 -13.32 -22.83 -11.53
N LEU A 137 -13.57 -21.79 -12.32
CA LEU A 137 -14.45 -21.89 -13.50
C LEU A 137 -13.92 -22.94 -14.48
N ARG A 138 -12.61 -22.91 -14.73
CA ARG A 138 -11.91 -23.87 -15.57
C ARG A 138 -11.96 -25.27 -14.96
N GLN A 139 -11.71 -25.48 -13.67
CA GLN A 139 -11.85 -26.81 -13.05
C GLN A 139 -13.31 -27.31 -13.02
N MET A 140 -14.31 -26.41 -13.01
CA MET A 140 -15.73 -26.77 -13.23
C MET A 140 -16.04 -27.10 -14.70
N ASN A 141 -15.17 -26.73 -15.64
CA ASN A 141 -15.34 -26.85 -17.10
C ASN A 141 -14.30 -27.76 -17.78
N GLU A 142 -13.28 -28.24 -17.04
CA GLU A 142 -12.17 -29.09 -17.54
C GLU A 142 -12.62 -30.53 -17.83
N GLY A 143 -13.89 -30.85 -17.56
CA GLY A 143 -14.60 -31.93 -18.24
C GLY A 143 -14.79 -31.73 -19.75
N THR A 144 -14.30 -30.65 -20.39
CA THR A 144 -14.43 -30.43 -21.84
C THR A 144 -13.35 -29.50 -22.49
N GLN A 145 -12.33 -30.09 -23.15
CA GLN A 145 -11.64 -29.76 -24.44
C GLN A 145 -11.44 -28.27 -24.92
N SER A 146 -10.38 -27.75 -25.59
CA SER A 146 -8.97 -28.13 -25.94
C SER A 146 -8.14 -26.92 -26.52
N ASP A 147 -6.85 -27.13 -26.87
CA ASP A 147 -6.07 -26.51 -28.00
C ASP A 147 -5.34 -25.13 -27.93
N PRO A 148 -4.18 -24.90 -28.63
CA PRO A 148 -2.96 -25.70 -28.51
C PRO A 148 -1.60 -24.97 -28.31
N ASP A 149 -1.36 -23.75 -28.82
CA ASP A 149 0.00 -23.33 -29.27
C ASP A 149 1.07 -23.15 -28.16
N GLN A 150 1.09 -22.00 -27.47
CA GLN A 150 2.00 -21.76 -26.32
C GLN A 150 1.66 -22.63 -25.10
N ARG A 151 0.52 -23.31 -25.20
CA ARG A 151 0.09 -24.40 -24.34
C ARG A 151 1.10 -25.56 -24.40
N LEU A 152 1.85 -25.80 -25.49
CA LEU A 152 2.61 -27.06 -25.75
C LEU A 152 3.49 -27.60 -24.59
N ALA A 153 4.27 -26.76 -23.89
CA ALA A 153 5.14 -27.22 -22.80
C ALA A 153 4.34 -27.58 -21.53
N ASP A 154 3.45 -26.69 -21.10
CA ASP A 154 2.45 -26.95 -20.06
C ASP A 154 1.52 -28.11 -20.44
N LEU A 155 1.23 -28.30 -21.73
CA LEU A 155 0.48 -29.41 -22.31
C LEU A 155 1.27 -30.71 -22.33
N HIS A 156 2.60 -30.72 -22.34
CA HIS A 156 3.33 -31.96 -22.20
C HIS A 156 3.21 -32.49 -20.77
N GLN A 157 3.32 -31.59 -19.78
CA GLN A 157 3.06 -31.96 -18.38
C GLN A 157 1.57 -32.32 -18.16
N ARG A 158 0.64 -31.50 -18.66
CA ARG A 158 -0.80 -31.85 -18.63
C ARG A 158 -1.11 -33.09 -19.46
N ARG A 159 -0.39 -33.40 -20.54
CA ARG A 159 -0.57 -34.64 -21.31
C ARG A 159 -0.17 -35.83 -20.45
N ASP A 160 0.91 -35.77 -19.68
CA ASP A 160 1.28 -36.90 -18.82
C ASP A 160 0.27 -37.10 -17.67
N GLU A 161 -0.30 -36.01 -17.14
CA GLU A 161 -1.41 -36.02 -16.18
C GLU A 161 -2.73 -36.53 -16.80
N ILE A 162 -3.06 -36.08 -18.03
CA ILE A 162 -4.24 -36.42 -18.81
C ILE A 162 -4.10 -37.80 -19.44
N ASP A 163 -2.92 -38.32 -19.76
CA ASP A 163 -2.72 -39.70 -20.22
C ASP A 163 -2.90 -40.66 -19.03
N ALA A 164 -2.50 -40.25 -17.82
CA ALA A 164 -2.84 -40.96 -16.59
C ALA A 164 -4.34 -40.85 -16.23
N GLU A 165 -5.02 -39.77 -16.61
CA GLU A 165 -6.47 -39.61 -16.46
C GLU A 165 -7.27 -40.35 -17.55
N ILE A 166 -6.81 -40.32 -18.80
CA ILE A 166 -7.34 -41.10 -19.92
C ILE A 166 -7.14 -42.58 -19.65
N ALA A 167 -5.99 -43.02 -19.11
CA ALA A 167 -5.82 -44.40 -18.67
C ALA A 167 -6.81 -44.78 -17.57
N ARG A 168 -7.09 -43.88 -16.61
CA ARG A 168 -8.13 -44.08 -15.59
C ARG A 168 -9.53 -44.18 -16.21
N ILE A 169 -9.92 -43.22 -17.05
CA ILE A 169 -11.21 -43.16 -17.74
C ILE A 169 -11.40 -44.34 -18.70
N GLN A 170 -10.37 -44.75 -19.45
CA GLN A 170 -10.37 -45.94 -20.31
C GLN A 170 -10.42 -47.24 -19.49
N SER A 171 -9.88 -47.25 -18.26
CA SER A 171 -10.07 -48.34 -17.31
C SER A 171 -11.44 -48.33 -16.60
N GLY A 172 -12.28 -47.32 -16.87
CA GLY A 172 -13.64 -47.17 -16.34
C GLY A 172 -13.75 -46.28 -15.10
N ASP A 173 -12.66 -45.69 -14.62
CA ASP A 173 -12.61 -44.83 -13.42
C ASP A 173 -12.82 -43.36 -13.80
N LEU A 174 -14.09 -43.00 -14.01
CA LEU A 174 -14.54 -41.62 -14.20
C LEU A 174 -14.80 -40.98 -12.84
N SER A 175 -13.78 -40.32 -12.28
CA SER A 175 -13.90 -39.49 -11.08
C SER A 175 -14.62 -38.16 -11.38
N LEU A 176 -15.89 -38.24 -11.77
CA LEU A 176 -16.75 -37.08 -11.91
C LEU A 176 -16.89 -36.37 -10.56
N MET A 177 -16.87 -35.04 -10.57
CA MET A 177 -17.25 -34.26 -9.40
C MET A 177 -18.69 -34.60 -9.01
N ASP A 178 -18.91 -34.88 -7.73
CA ASP A 178 -20.25 -35.10 -7.21
C ASP A 178 -21.04 -33.79 -7.13
N ASP A 179 -22.36 -33.91 -7.03
CA ASP A 179 -23.27 -32.76 -6.91
C ASP A 179 -22.90 -31.84 -5.73
N THR A 180 -22.32 -32.39 -4.65
CA THR A 180 -21.86 -31.61 -3.49
C THR A 180 -20.66 -30.75 -3.85
N GLY A 181 -19.61 -31.33 -4.45
CA GLY A 181 -18.41 -30.60 -4.86
C GLY A 181 -18.69 -29.51 -5.89
N ILE A 182 -19.63 -29.75 -6.82
CA ILE A 182 -20.08 -28.71 -7.78
C ILE A 182 -20.75 -27.55 -7.02
N LYS A 183 -21.65 -27.85 -6.08
CA LYS A 183 -22.35 -26.84 -5.26
C LYS A 183 -21.39 -26.03 -4.38
N GLU A 184 -20.37 -26.68 -3.79
CA GLU A 184 -19.35 -26.00 -2.98
C GLU A 184 -18.49 -25.05 -3.81
N ARG A 185 -17.97 -25.50 -4.96
CA ARG A 185 -17.16 -24.67 -5.86
C ARG A 185 -17.94 -23.49 -6.42
N PHE A 186 -19.21 -23.69 -6.79
CA PHE A 186 -20.08 -22.60 -7.24
C PHE A 186 -20.34 -21.56 -6.12
N SER A 187 -20.49 -22.01 -4.87
CA SER A 187 -20.60 -21.13 -3.70
C SER A 187 -19.31 -20.36 -3.41
N GLN A 188 -18.15 -21.00 -3.57
CA GLN A 188 -16.84 -20.36 -3.46
C GLN A 188 -16.63 -19.30 -4.54
N PHE A 189 -16.91 -19.64 -5.81
CA PHE A 189 -16.88 -18.70 -6.95
C PHE A 189 -17.77 -17.48 -6.67
N THR A 190 -19.04 -17.72 -6.30
CA THR A 190 -20.04 -16.67 -6.03
C THR A 190 -19.63 -15.71 -4.92
N ARG A 191 -18.85 -16.19 -3.93
CA ARG A 191 -18.32 -15.37 -2.84
C ARG A 191 -17.19 -14.47 -3.32
N MET A 192 -16.13 -15.07 -3.88
CA MET A 192 -14.97 -14.33 -4.37
C MET A 192 -15.34 -13.32 -5.47
N ALA A 193 -16.33 -13.64 -6.30
CA ALA A 193 -16.85 -12.74 -7.33
C ALA A 193 -17.52 -11.47 -6.78
N ARG A 194 -18.09 -11.54 -5.57
CA ARG A 194 -18.63 -10.39 -4.82
C ARG A 194 -17.56 -9.68 -4.00
N ASP A 195 -16.63 -10.42 -3.41
CA ASP A 195 -15.50 -9.85 -2.68
C ASP A 195 -14.66 -8.96 -3.62
N LEU A 196 -14.42 -9.42 -4.85
CA LEU A 196 -13.78 -8.66 -5.92
C LEU A 196 -14.49 -7.32 -6.23
N LEU A 197 -15.84 -7.27 -6.17
CA LEU A 197 -16.61 -6.03 -6.33
C LEU A 197 -16.42 -5.05 -5.14
N ALA A 198 -16.10 -5.57 -3.95
CA ALA A 198 -15.72 -4.74 -2.81
C ALA A 198 -14.26 -4.25 -2.95
N ASP A 199 -13.34 -5.11 -3.40
CA ASP A 199 -11.93 -4.78 -3.61
C ASP A 199 -11.76 -3.53 -4.52
N PHE A 200 -12.57 -3.37 -5.58
CA PHE A 200 -12.58 -2.14 -6.41
C PHE A 200 -12.88 -0.87 -5.61
N ARG A 201 -13.89 -0.91 -4.74
CA ARG A 201 -14.33 0.25 -3.94
C ARG A 201 -13.29 0.63 -2.89
N GLU A 202 -12.57 -0.37 -2.38
CA GLU A 202 -11.45 -0.18 -1.46
C GLU A 202 -10.28 0.52 -2.16
N VAL A 203 -9.90 0.08 -3.38
CA VAL A 203 -8.91 0.78 -4.22
C VAL A 203 -9.32 2.23 -4.47
N GLU A 204 -10.58 2.49 -4.85
CA GLU A 204 -11.09 3.85 -5.05
C GLU A 204 -10.99 4.70 -3.76
N HIS A 205 -11.32 4.12 -2.60
CA HIS A 205 -11.21 4.79 -1.31
C HIS A 205 -9.75 5.13 -0.95
N ASN A 206 -8.82 4.20 -1.21
CA ASN A 206 -7.39 4.39 -0.95
C ASN A 206 -6.80 5.53 -1.80
N PHE A 207 -7.16 5.65 -3.08
CA PHE A 207 -6.76 6.78 -3.92
C PHE A 207 -7.37 8.11 -3.44
N ARG A 208 -8.61 8.12 -2.95
CA ARG A 208 -9.21 9.32 -2.33
C ARG A 208 -8.51 9.70 -1.01
N ARG A 209 -8.08 8.73 -0.21
CA ARG A 209 -7.29 8.93 1.02
C ARG A 209 -5.93 9.55 0.68
N LEU A 210 -5.26 9.06 -0.38
CA LEU A 210 -4.02 9.64 -0.89
C LEU A 210 -4.18 11.08 -1.38
N ASP A 211 -5.13 11.36 -2.28
CA ASP A 211 -5.36 12.73 -2.80
C ASP A 211 -5.61 13.74 -1.67
N ARG A 212 -6.33 13.31 -0.62
CA ARG A 212 -6.52 14.13 0.59
C ARG A 212 -5.22 14.33 1.36
N ALA A 213 -4.47 13.27 1.67
CA ALA A 213 -3.22 13.35 2.42
C ALA A 213 -2.16 14.20 1.69
N VAL A 214 -2.08 14.11 0.36
CA VAL A 214 -1.22 14.95 -0.47
C VAL A 214 -1.64 16.42 -0.35
N ARG A 215 -2.92 16.76 -0.47
CA ARG A 215 -3.39 18.15 -0.32
C ARG A 215 -3.11 18.71 1.06
N GLU A 216 -3.33 17.92 2.11
CA GLU A 216 -3.03 18.30 3.49
C GLU A 216 -1.52 18.54 3.68
N ARG A 217 -0.66 17.70 3.08
CA ARG A 217 0.80 17.88 3.12
C ARG A 217 1.29 19.09 2.30
N VAL A 218 0.79 19.30 1.08
CA VAL A 218 1.14 20.49 0.26
C VAL A 218 0.69 21.79 0.95
N ALA A 219 -0.44 21.78 1.65
CA ALA A 219 -0.91 22.96 2.41
C ALA A 219 -0.10 23.27 3.68
N LEU A 220 0.72 22.31 4.15
CA LEU A 220 1.56 22.41 5.34
C LEU A 220 3.07 22.41 5.00
N TRP A 221 3.43 22.58 3.73
CA TRP A 221 4.81 22.44 3.27
C TRP A 221 5.53 23.79 3.14
N ASP A 222 6.57 23.99 3.96
CA ASP A 222 7.44 25.18 3.95
C ASP A 222 8.81 24.93 3.27
N GLY A 223 9.07 23.71 2.77
CA GLY A 223 10.36 23.30 2.20
C GLY A 223 10.52 23.55 0.69
N THR A 224 11.58 23.02 0.09
CA THR A 224 11.80 23.17 -1.36
C THR A 224 10.82 22.35 -2.20
N LYS A 225 10.38 22.92 -3.33
CA LYS A 225 9.42 22.31 -4.25
C LYS A 225 9.88 20.99 -4.85
N GLY A 226 11.18 20.83 -5.11
CA GLY A 226 11.75 19.59 -5.64
C GLY A 226 11.50 18.41 -4.72
N ALA A 227 11.84 18.55 -3.44
CA ALA A 227 11.63 17.52 -2.43
C ALA A 227 10.14 17.15 -2.26
N LEU A 228 9.23 18.15 -2.27
CA LEU A 228 7.78 17.90 -2.22
C LEU A 228 7.28 17.14 -3.46
N LEU A 229 7.77 17.50 -4.65
CA LEU A 229 7.38 16.84 -5.89
C LEU A 229 7.89 15.39 -5.92
N ASP A 230 9.14 15.18 -5.52
CA ASP A 230 9.76 13.86 -5.45
C ASP A 230 9.09 12.97 -4.38
N GLU A 231 8.72 13.51 -3.20
CA GLU A 231 7.99 12.75 -2.17
C GLU A 231 6.58 12.36 -2.65
N ILE A 232 5.84 13.29 -3.27
CA ILE A 232 4.48 13.02 -3.77
C ILE A 232 4.50 12.07 -4.96
N LEU A 233 5.42 12.24 -5.90
CA LEU A 233 5.58 11.33 -7.04
C LEU A 233 6.05 9.96 -6.56
N ALA A 234 7.00 9.89 -5.63
CA ALA A 234 7.39 8.62 -5.00
C ALA A 234 6.20 7.94 -4.32
N GLN A 235 5.31 8.64 -3.61
CA GLN A 235 4.10 8.05 -3.02
C GLN A 235 3.04 7.64 -4.07
N HIS A 236 2.87 8.41 -5.14
CA HIS A 236 1.97 8.08 -6.25
C HIS A 236 2.46 6.85 -7.03
N ASP A 237 3.75 6.80 -7.32
CA ASP A 237 4.37 5.71 -8.07
C ASP A 237 4.52 4.48 -7.16
N LEU A 238 4.82 4.64 -5.86
CA LEU A 238 4.69 3.57 -4.86
C LEU A 238 3.33 2.91 -4.90
N ILE A 239 2.23 3.63 -5.13
CA ILE A 239 0.88 3.05 -5.18
C ILE A 239 0.57 2.41 -6.54
N ASN A 240 1.07 2.93 -7.66
CA ASN A 240 0.89 2.29 -8.97
C ASN A 240 1.81 1.07 -9.18
N GLU A 241 3.05 1.16 -8.70
CA GLU A 241 4.06 0.09 -8.71
C GLU A 241 3.91 -0.89 -7.54
N SER A 242 3.09 -0.56 -6.54
CA SER A 242 2.69 -1.50 -5.50
C SER A 242 2.14 -2.79 -6.11
N ASP A 243 2.32 -3.92 -5.43
CA ASP A 243 1.74 -5.20 -5.84
C ASP A 243 0.20 -5.10 -6.01
N GLN A 244 -0.42 -4.21 -5.24
CA GLN A 244 -1.83 -3.83 -5.28
C GLN A 244 -2.18 -3.16 -6.63
N GLY A 245 -1.50 -2.07 -6.99
CA GLY A 245 -1.71 -1.32 -8.23
C GLY A 245 -1.38 -2.14 -9.48
N ARG A 246 -0.27 -2.88 -9.44
CA ARG A 246 0.15 -3.77 -10.54
C ARG A 246 -0.83 -4.91 -10.74
N SER A 247 -1.28 -5.58 -9.67
CA SER A 247 -2.29 -6.64 -9.79
C SER A 247 -3.64 -6.10 -10.28
N PHE A 248 -4.03 -4.89 -9.88
CA PHE A 248 -5.23 -4.21 -10.40
C PHE A 248 -5.12 -3.87 -11.89
N GLN A 249 -3.97 -3.35 -12.35
CA GLN A 249 -3.75 -3.08 -13.77
C GLN A 249 -3.69 -4.37 -14.61
N ALA A 250 -3.03 -5.41 -14.12
CA ALA A 250 -3.00 -6.73 -14.78
C ALA A 250 -4.40 -7.33 -14.90
N PHE A 251 -5.19 -7.25 -13.83
CA PHE A 251 -6.61 -7.59 -13.79
C PHE A 251 -7.44 -6.76 -14.79
N TRP A 252 -7.23 -5.45 -14.87
CA TRP A 252 -7.98 -4.57 -15.76
C TRP A 252 -7.66 -4.87 -17.23
N ASN A 253 -6.39 -5.04 -17.56
CA ASN A 253 -5.92 -5.46 -18.87
C ASN A 253 -6.46 -6.86 -19.26
N PHE A 254 -6.59 -7.77 -18.28
CA PHE A 254 -7.28 -9.05 -18.46
C PHE A 254 -8.76 -8.83 -18.83
N LEU A 255 -9.49 -8.01 -18.07
CA LEU A 255 -10.91 -7.74 -18.32
C LEU A 255 -11.16 -7.05 -19.66
N MET A 256 -10.25 -6.21 -20.15
CA MET A 256 -10.36 -5.58 -21.47
C MET A 256 -10.24 -6.57 -22.64
N SER A 257 -9.84 -7.82 -22.39
CA SER A 257 -9.71 -8.85 -23.42
C SER A 257 -11.07 -9.45 -23.79
N SER A 258 -11.66 -9.01 -24.91
CA SER A 258 -12.94 -9.49 -25.44
C SER A 258 -13.04 -11.03 -25.52
N ARG A 259 -11.97 -11.70 -25.97
CA ARG A 259 -11.88 -13.18 -26.02
C ARG A 259 -12.08 -13.82 -24.64
N ARG A 260 -11.51 -13.23 -23.57
CA ARG A 260 -11.63 -13.76 -22.20
C ARG A 260 -12.99 -13.46 -21.57
N GLN A 261 -13.60 -12.32 -21.93
CA GLN A 261 -14.99 -12.01 -21.55
C GLN A 261 -15.97 -13.03 -22.17
N GLU A 262 -15.76 -13.37 -23.44
CA GLU A 262 -16.59 -14.33 -24.17
C GLU A 262 -16.43 -15.76 -23.62
N GLU A 263 -15.18 -16.21 -23.38
CA GLU A 263 -14.88 -17.49 -22.71
C GLU A 263 -15.57 -17.60 -21.34
N LEU A 264 -15.42 -16.58 -20.47
CA LEU A 264 -16.07 -16.54 -19.16
C LEU A 264 -17.61 -16.52 -19.27
N SER A 265 -18.17 -15.82 -20.27
CA SER A 265 -19.61 -15.77 -20.49
C SER A 265 -20.16 -17.15 -20.87
N GLN A 266 -19.47 -17.86 -21.76
CA GLN A 266 -19.83 -19.22 -22.18
C GLN A 266 -19.71 -20.21 -21.02
N GLN A 267 -18.64 -20.15 -20.22
CA GLN A 267 -18.44 -21.00 -19.04
C GLN A 267 -19.52 -20.75 -17.97
N LEU A 268 -19.84 -19.48 -17.68
CA LEU A 268 -20.92 -19.15 -16.73
C LEU A 268 -22.29 -19.59 -17.22
N GLU A 269 -22.59 -19.45 -18.52
CA GLU A 269 -23.85 -19.92 -19.08
C GLU A 269 -23.97 -21.44 -19.01
N HIS A 270 -22.89 -22.17 -19.30
CA HIS A 270 -22.84 -23.62 -19.12
C HIS A 270 -23.08 -24.03 -17.66
N ILE A 271 -22.28 -23.50 -16.72
CA ILE A 271 -22.37 -23.83 -15.29
C ILE A 271 -23.75 -23.48 -14.70
N LEU A 272 -24.33 -22.32 -15.05
CA LEU A 272 -25.67 -21.92 -14.59
C LEU A 272 -26.80 -22.77 -15.19
N SER A 273 -26.57 -23.47 -16.31
CA SER A 273 -27.53 -24.40 -16.92
C SER A 273 -27.53 -25.80 -16.30
N LEU A 274 -26.51 -26.14 -15.49
CA LEU A 274 -26.45 -27.44 -14.82
C LEU A 274 -27.63 -27.58 -13.84
N PRO A 275 -28.39 -28.69 -13.87
CA PRO A 275 -29.61 -28.83 -13.05
C PRO A 275 -29.30 -28.71 -11.55
N VAL A 276 -28.16 -29.28 -11.12
CA VAL A 276 -27.58 -29.24 -9.78
C VAL A 276 -27.42 -27.81 -9.23
N ILE A 277 -27.15 -26.84 -10.12
CA ILE A 277 -26.98 -25.41 -9.79
C ILE A 277 -28.30 -24.66 -10.00
N ALA A 278 -29.06 -24.96 -11.06
CA ALA A 278 -30.37 -24.36 -11.32
C ALA A 278 -31.35 -24.56 -10.13
N GLU A 279 -31.32 -25.73 -9.49
CA GLU A 279 -32.06 -26.02 -8.25
C GLU A 279 -31.76 -25.03 -7.10
N GLN A 280 -30.54 -24.48 -7.02
CA GLN A 280 -30.18 -23.50 -6.00
C GLN A 280 -30.78 -22.11 -6.24
N ASN A 281 -31.44 -21.87 -7.38
CA ASN A 281 -31.95 -20.56 -7.81
C ASN A 281 -30.88 -19.45 -7.68
N PRO A 282 -29.74 -19.57 -8.39
CA PRO A 282 -28.67 -18.56 -8.36
C PRO A 282 -29.17 -17.19 -8.82
N ASP A 283 -28.56 -16.12 -8.29
CA ASP A 283 -28.90 -14.75 -8.66
C ASP A 283 -28.68 -14.54 -10.19
N PRO A 284 -29.70 -14.19 -10.97
CA PRO A 284 -29.56 -13.98 -12.43
C PRO A 284 -28.47 -12.97 -12.82
N ARG A 285 -28.07 -12.09 -11.90
CA ARG A 285 -26.97 -11.13 -12.11
C ARG A 285 -25.61 -11.80 -12.25
N LEU A 286 -25.39 -12.98 -11.66
CA LEU A 286 -24.12 -13.72 -11.77
C LEU A 286 -23.72 -13.99 -13.22
N ARG A 287 -24.68 -14.20 -14.13
CA ARG A 287 -24.42 -14.38 -15.57
C ARG A 287 -23.76 -13.16 -16.23
N ARG A 288 -23.90 -11.96 -15.65
CA ARG A 288 -23.38 -10.69 -16.17
C ARG A 288 -22.34 -10.03 -15.25
N ILE A 289 -21.85 -10.75 -14.25
CA ILE A 289 -20.96 -10.18 -13.22
C ILE A 289 -19.65 -9.59 -13.77
N HIS A 290 -19.21 -10.03 -14.94
CA HIS A 290 -18.06 -9.46 -15.64
C HIS A 290 -18.33 -8.05 -16.23
N TYR A 291 -19.59 -7.73 -16.57
CA TYR A 291 -19.98 -6.36 -16.91
C TYR A 291 -19.98 -5.48 -15.65
N ASP A 292 -20.47 -6.00 -14.52
CA ASP A 292 -20.45 -5.28 -13.24
C ASP A 292 -18.99 -4.99 -12.81
N TRP A 293 -18.06 -5.93 -13.01
CA TRP A 293 -16.62 -5.71 -12.80
C TRP A 293 -16.04 -4.68 -13.78
N LEU A 294 -16.47 -4.68 -15.04
CA LEU A 294 -15.99 -3.74 -16.05
C LEU A 294 -16.47 -2.31 -15.76
N GLU A 295 -17.73 -2.15 -15.33
CA GLU A 295 -18.28 -0.86 -14.88
C GLU A 295 -17.58 -0.36 -13.61
N ALA A 296 -17.37 -1.23 -12.61
CA ALA A 296 -16.66 -0.88 -11.38
C ALA A 296 -15.19 -0.47 -11.65
N GLY A 297 -14.49 -1.18 -12.54
CA GLY A 297 -13.13 -0.85 -12.91
C GLY A 297 -13.00 0.42 -13.74
N ASP A 298 -13.92 0.67 -14.68
CA ASP A 298 -13.97 1.92 -15.46
C ASP A 298 -14.28 3.13 -14.57
N HIS A 299 -15.20 2.99 -13.61
CA HIS A 299 -15.45 4.02 -12.59
C HIS A 299 -14.18 4.31 -11.75
N THR A 300 -13.49 3.26 -11.31
CA THR A 300 -12.25 3.37 -10.53
C THR A 300 -11.16 4.07 -11.35
N GLN A 301 -10.92 3.63 -12.58
CA GLN A 301 -9.93 4.22 -13.50
C GLN A 301 -10.22 5.70 -13.80
N ARG A 302 -11.48 6.06 -14.08
CA ARG A 302 -11.89 7.47 -14.27
C ARG A 302 -11.67 8.31 -13.02
N THR A 303 -11.96 7.75 -11.84
CA THR A 303 -11.75 8.44 -10.56
C THR A 303 -10.27 8.68 -10.31
N VAL A 304 -9.40 7.67 -10.48
CA VAL A 304 -7.94 7.81 -10.39
C VAL A 304 -7.42 8.86 -11.37
N ALA A 305 -7.80 8.76 -12.66
CA ALA A 305 -7.37 9.74 -13.67
C ALA A 305 -7.80 11.18 -13.35
N GLN A 306 -9.02 11.39 -12.82
CA GLN A 306 -9.47 12.71 -12.36
C GLN A 306 -8.69 13.23 -11.15
N LEU A 307 -8.33 12.35 -10.20
CA LEU A 307 -7.53 12.73 -9.03
C LEU A 307 -6.11 13.11 -9.45
N SER A 308 -5.42 12.29 -10.27
CA SER A 308 -4.09 12.60 -10.80
C SER A 308 -4.08 13.88 -11.63
N HIS A 309 -5.13 14.15 -12.43
CA HIS A 309 -5.25 15.41 -13.17
C HIS A 309 -5.42 16.63 -12.25
N ARG A 310 -6.28 16.54 -11.23
CA ARG A 310 -6.48 17.62 -10.24
C ARG A 310 -5.22 17.90 -9.42
N LEU A 311 -4.49 16.86 -9.05
CA LEU A 311 -3.22 16.97 -8.32
C LEU A 311 -2.18 17.71 -9.17
N ARG A 312 -2.04 17.36 -10.46
CA ARG A 312 -1.18 18.10 -11.39
C ARG A 312 -1.61 19.56 -11.53
N GLN A 313 -2.89 19.82 -11.76
CA GLN A 313 -3.41 21.19 -11.88
C GLN A 313 -3.15 22.02 -10.62
N PHE A 314 -3.29 21.44 -9.44
CA PHE A 314 -3.04 22.11 -8.17
C PHE A 314 -1.55 22.49 -7.98
N LEU A 315 -0.63 21.60 -8.35
CA LEU A 315 0.82 21.87 -8.37
C LEU A 315 1.18 22.95 -9.41
N ASP A 316 0.56 22.93 -10.59
CA ASP A 316 0.73 23.97 -11.62
C ASP A 316 0.24 25.34 -11.13
N ASP A 317 -0.91 25.39 -10.43
CA ASP A 317 -1.47 26.63 -9.89
C ASP A 317 -0.65 27.19 -8.71
N GLN A 318 -0.07 26.35 -7.85
CA GLN A 318 0.93 26.77 -6.87
C GLN A 318 2.17 27.37 -7.54
N SER A 319 2.69 26.72 -8.59
CA SER A 319 3.83 27.25 -9.36
C SER A 319 3.56 28.64 -9.93
N ARG A 320 2.30 28.96 -10.29
CA ARG A 320 1.91 30.30 -10.77
C ARG A 320 1.90 31.33 -9.63
N GLN A 321 1.53 30.93 -8.41
CA GLN A 321 1.56 31.80 -7.23
C GLN A 321 3.01 32.10 -6.81
N GLU A 322 3.89 31.09 -6.77
CA GLU A 322 5.33 31.29 -6.54
C GLU A 322 5.96 32.26 -7.54
N THR A 323 5.74 32.05 -8.85
CA THR A 323 6.29 32.93 -9.90
C THR A 323 5.79 34.36 -9.77
N ARG A 324 4.53 34.57 -9.37
CA ARG A 324 4.00 35.92 -9.08
C ARG A 324 4.70 36.54 -7.87
N ARG A 325 4.84 35.80 -6.76
CA ARG A 325 5.54 36.26 -5.55
C ARG A 325 7.00 36.62 -5.83
N ILE A 326 7.71 35.84 -6.65
CA ILE A 326 9.09 36.14 -7.08
C ILE A 326 9.12 37.45 -7.88
N MET A 327 8.20 37.65 -8.83
CA MET A 327 8.09 38.91 -9.58
C MET A 327 7.74 40.10 -8.69
N GLU A 328 6.86 39.93 -7.71
CA GLU A 328 6.53 40.97 -6.71
C GLU A 328 7.74 41.31 -5.82
N ILE A 329 8.54 40.33 -5.42
CA ILE A 329 9.79 40.56 -4.66
C ILE A 329 10.81 41.31 -5.53
N LEU A 330 11.03 40.87 -6.77
CA LEU A 330 11.93 41.56 -7.72
C LEU A 330 11.49 43.01 -7.95
N HIS A 331 10.20 43.25 -8.17
CA HIS A 331 9.69 44.60 -8.40
C HIS A 331 9.75 45.47 -7.15
N ASN A 332 9.61 44.89 -5.95
CA ASN A 332 9.90 45.59 -4.70
C ASN A 332 11.39 45.94 -4.58
N ILE A 333 12.31 45.04 -4.92
CA ILE A 333 13.76 45.32 -4.92
C ILE A 333 14.10 46.44 -5.91
N GLU A 334 13.56 46.40 -7.13
CA GLU A 334 13.69 47.47 -8.12
C GLU A 334 13.17 48.82 -7.58
N ALA A 335 11.99 48.82 -6.96
CA ALA A 335 11.38 50.02 -6.38
C ALA A 335 12.24 50.60 -5.23
N HIS A 336 12.79 49.75 -4.35
CA HIS A 336 13.68 50.19 -3.27
C HIS A 336 15.02 50.69 -3.81
N ALA A 337 15.60 50.06 -4.83
CA ALA A 337 16.82 50.51 -5.48
C ALA A 337 16.63 51.88 -6.18
N ILE A 338 15.49 52.09 -6.84
CA ILE A 338 15.13 53.38 -7.44
C ILE A 338 14.88 54.43 -6.35
N ALA A 339 14.24 54.07 -5.23
CA ALA A 339 14.02 54.96 -4.10
C ALA A 339 15.32 55.31 -3.34
N ALA A 340 16.35 54.46 -3.40
CA ALA A 340 17.68 54.71 -2.85
C ALA A 340 18.53 55.64 -3.74
N ARG A 341 18.25 55.71 -5.06
CA ARG A 341 18.99 56.50 -6.05
C ARG A 341 19.21 57.99 -5.69
N PRO A 342 18.27 58.72 -5.06
CA PRO A 342 18.51 60.12 -4.66
C PRO A 342 19.61 60.24 -3.60
N TYR A 343 19.71 59.28 -2.68
CA TYR A 343 20.73 59.26 -1.62
C TYR A 343 22.13 58.90 -2.14
N LEU A 344 22.24 58.38 -3.37
CA LEU A 344 23.51 58.06 -4.05
C LEU A 344 24.09 59.24 -4.84
N SER A 345 23.39 60.38 -4.95
CA SER A 345 23.73 61.42 -5.94
C SER A 345 24.77 62.46 -5.49
N ASP A 346 25.31 62.38 -4.26
CA ASP A 346 26.37 63.26 -3.74
C ASP A 346 27.57 62.51 -3.10
N CYS A 347 27.66 61.17 -3.23
CA CYS A 347 28.87 60.45 -2.82
C CYS A 347 29.95 60.52 -3.93
N PRO A 348 31.18 60.96 -3.63
CA PRO A 348 32.29 60.90 -4.57
C PRO A 348 32.68 59.43 -4.88
N PRO A 349 33.32 59.14 -6.03
CA PRO A 349 33.54 57.76 -6.49
C PRO A 349 34.59 56.94 -5.72
N ASP A 350 35.20 57.50 -4.66
CA ASP A 350 36.36 56.95 -3.96
C ASP A 350 36.03 56.26 -2.61
N GLU A 351 34.81 56.38 -2.09
CA GLU A 351 34.36 55.58 -0.93
C GLU A 351 33.41 54.47 -1.41
N ALA A 352 33.96 53.27 -1.55
CA ALA A 352 33.18 52.08 -1.85
C ALA A 352 32.19 51.81 -0.71
N LEU A 353 30.91 51.66 -1.04
CA LEU A 353 29.86 51.30 -0.07
C LEU A 353 30.10 49.94 0.60
N THR A 354 30.90 49.09 -0.04
CA THR A 354 31.46 47.85 0.53
C THR A 354 32.75 47.53 -0.19
N ASP A 355 33.83 47.27 0.55
CA ASP A 355 35.06 46.73 -0.04
C ASP A 355 34.91 45.22 -0.31
N LEU A 356 35.41 44.79 -1.47
CA LEU A 356 35.57 43.38 -1.85
C LEU A 356 37.06 43.13 -2.00
N ASP A 357 37.60 42.20 -1.21
CA ASP A 357 39.01 41.81 -1.32
C ASP A 357 39.32 41.36 -2.76
N ALA A 358 40.31 42.02 -3.37
CA ALA A 358 40.78 41.64 -4.70
C ALA A 358 41.37 40.23 -4.67
N MET A 359 41.22 39.45 -5.75
CA MET A 359 41.84 38.13 -5.88
C MET A 359 43.38 38.24 -5.87
N ALA A 360 43.96 38.17 -4.68
CA ALA A 360 45.40 38.13 -4.46
C ALA A 360 45.87 36.67 -4.44
N ALA A 361 46.59 36.25 -5.48
CA ALA A 361 47.35 35.00 -5.41
C ALA A 361 48.59 35.23 -4.53
N SER A 362 48.64 34.61 -3.35
CA SER A 362 49.84 34.52 -2.53
C SER A 362 50.86 33.58 -3.22
N PRO A 363 52.01 34.07 -3.71
CA PRO A 363 52.95 33.25 -4.46
C PRO A 363 53.77 32.37 -3.52
N ASP A 364 53.28 31.16 -3.27
CA ASP A 364 53.90 30.10 -2.49
C ASP A 364 55.30 29.74 -3.08
N LEU A 365 56.39 30.25 -2.50
CA LEU A 365 57.72 30.04 -3.07
C LEU A 365 58.22 28.63 -2.77
N ILE A 366 58.87 27.99 -3.74
CA ILE A 366 59.41 26.62 -3.59
C ILE A 366 60.39 26.51 -2.40
N MET A 367 61.05 27.61 -2.02
CA MET A 367 61.96 27.68 -0.86
C MET A 367 61.25 27.83 0.49
N GLU A 368 59.98 28.21 0.52
CA GLU A 368 59.18 28.34 1.76
C GLU A 368 58.57 27.01 2.20
N ARG A 369 58.61 25.99 1.32
CA ARG A 369 58.20 24.63 1.64
C ARG A 369 59.30 23.91 2.42
N PRO A 370 59.07 23.46 3.67
CA PRO A 370 60.06 22.70 4.41
C PRO A 370 60.35 21.37 3.70
N LEU A 371 61.62 20.98 3.64
CA LEU A 371 62.09 19.75 2.97
C LEU A 371 61.46 18.46 3.52
N TYR A 372 60.94 18.50 4.75
CA TYR A 372 60.23 17.41 5.39
C TYR A 372 59.28 17.96 6.45
N SER A 373 57.98 17.74 6.26
CA SER A 373 56.98 17.84 7.33
C SER A 373 56.64 16.44 7.81
N PRO A 374 56.86 16.09 9.09
CA PRO A 374 56.39 14.81 9.61
C PRO A 374 54.86 14.76 9.52
N PRO A 375 54.26 13.61 9.13
CA PRO A 375 52.81 13.48 9.17
C PRO A 375 52.34 13.62 10.61
N LEU A 376 51.42 14.56 10.85
CA LEU A 376 50.75 14.68 12.13
C LEU A 376 50.02 13.35 12.42
N PRO A 377 50.25 12.70 13.57
CA PRO A 377 49.50 11.50 13.91
C PRO A 377 48.04 11.91 14.11
N THR A 378 47.14 11.35 13.31
CA THR A 378 45.70 11.56 13.45
C THR A 378 45.24 10.87 14.73
N ILE A 379 45.17 11.64 15.83
CA ILE A 379 44.58 11.18 17.08
C ILE A 379 43.07 11.16 16.86
N LEU A 380 42.56 9.99 16.46
CA LEU A 380 41.12 9.72 16.41
C LEU A 380 40.61 9.52 17.84
N THR A 381 40.31 10.62 18.52
CA THR A 381 39.65 10.60 19.83
C THR A 381 38.21 10.10 19.63
N VAL A 382 37.90 8.92 20.16
CA VAL A 382 36.52 8.42 20.23
C VAL A 382 35.88 8.97 21.50
N ASP A 383 35.66 10.29 21.52
CA ASP A 383 34.74 10.90 22.48
C ASP A 383 33.31 10.78 21.93
N PRO A 384 32.30 10.50 22.78
CA PRO A 384 30.92 10.47 22.34
C PRO A 384 30.48 11.87 21.90
N LEU A 385 29.90 11.95 20.70
CA LEU A 385 29.30 13.18 20.18
C LEU A 385 28.28 13.74 21.18
N PRO A 386 28.31 15.05 21.47
CA PRO A 386 27.20 15.70 22.17
C PRO A 386 25.92 15.54 21.36
N GLU A 387 24.82 15.21 22.02
CA GLU A 387 23.51 15.41 21.43
C GLU A 387 23.28 16.93 21.23
N ASP A 388 22.77 17.29 20.05
CA ASP A 388 22.28 18.61 19.65
C ASP A 388 23.31 19.73 19.35
N THR A 389 23.91 19.65 18.15
CA THR A 389 24.07 20.84 17.27
C THR A 389 23.99 20.46 15.78
N GLY A 390 22.84 20.71 15.16
CA GLY A 390 22.67 21.15 13.76
C GLY A 390 23.21 20.29 12.59
N ASP A 391 22.29 19.67 11.84
CA ASP A 391 22.51 19.08 10.51
C ASP A 391 22.81 20.15 9.43
N ASP A 392 24.00 20.76 9.46
CA ASP A 392 24.45 21.66 8.39
C ASP A 392 25.95 21.50 8.08
N VAL A 393 26.39 20.24 7.96
CA VAL A 393 27.65 19.89 7.28
C VAL A 393 27.32 19.55 5.84
N ASP A 394 27.47 20.54 4.96
CA ASP A 394 27.17 20.42 3.53
C ASP A 394 28.00 19.30 2.86
N PRO A 395 27.38 18.19 2.40
CA PRO A 395 28.10 17.11 1.71
C PRO A 395 28.63 17.54 0.34
N ILE A 396 28.13 18.64 -0.23
CA ILE A 396 28.48 19.12 -1.58
C ILE A 396 29.94 19.61 -1.64
N ALA A 397 30.51 20.05 -0.52
CA ALA A 397 31.92 20.43 -0.41
C ALA A 397 32.92 19.29 -0.74
N LEU A 398 32.49 18.02 -0.69
CA LEU A 398 33.27 16.86 -1.16
C LEU A 398 33.20 16.64 -2.68
N TYR A 399 32.28 17.30 -3.39
CA TYR A 399 32.03 17.13 -4.81
C TYR A 399 32.53 18.30 -5.68
N GLU A 400 32.76 19.49 -5.11
CA GLU A 400 33.26 20.67 -5.84
C GLU A 400 34.79 20.70 -6.02
N GLN A 401 35.34 19.85 -6.89
CA GLN A 401 36.77 19.95 -7.29
C GLN A 401 37.05 20.06 -8.80
N VAL A 402 36.07 19.97 -9.70
CA VAL A 402 36.31 20.18 -11.14
C VAL A 402 35.16 20.93 -11.84
N VAL A 403 35.33 22.25 -12.03
CA VAL A 403 34.44 23.05 -12.89
C VAL A 403 34.84 22.85 -14.36
N VAL A 404 34.00 22.19 -15.14
CA VAL A 404 34.25 21.91 -16.57
C VAL A 404 33.55 22.93 -17.47
N ASP A 405 34.32 23.84 -18.07
CA ASP A 405 33.81 24.79 -19.06
C ASP A 405 33.45 24.09 -20.39
N ARG A 406 32.16 23.80 -20.55
CA ARG A 406 31.59 23.16 -21.74
C ARG A 406 31.67 24.04 -23.00
N VAL A 407 31.69 25.36 -22.87
CA VAL A 407 31.73 26.27 -24.03
C VAL A 407 33.12 26.19 -24.66
N ARG A 408 34.16 26.36 -23.85
CA ARG A 408 35.56 26.25 -24.27
C ARG A 408 35.91 24.88 -24.87
N LEU A 409 35.37 23.79 -24.31
CA LEU A 409 35.53 22.44 -24.88
C LEU A 409 34.86 22.30 -26.25
N THR A 410 33.67 22.87 -26.42
CA THR A 410 32.93 22.82 -27.70
C THR A 410 33.68 23.58 -28.80
N GLU A 411 34.22 24.77 -28.49
CA GLU A 411 35.04 25.54 -29.44
C GLU A 411 36.32 24.79 -29.86
N ASN A 412 37.00 24.14 -28.91
CA ASN A 412 38.21 23.36 -29.19
C ASN A 412 37.91 22.16 -30.10
N ILE A 413 36.76 21.50 -29.93
CA ILE A 413 36.31 20.41 -30.80
C ILE A 413 35.96 20.93 -32.20
N GLN A 414 35.21 22.03 -32.32
CA GLN A 414 34.87 22.63 -33.61
C GLN A 414 36.12 23.08 -34.38
N ARG A 415 37.09 23.71 -33.70
CA ARG A 415 38.35 24.14 -34.31
C ARG A 415 39.19 22.97 -34.81
N ALA A 416 39.21 21.85 -34.08
CA ALA A 416 39.91 20.64 -34.50
C ALA A 416 39.23 19.92 -35.68
N LEU A 417 37.89 19.90 -35.72
CA LEU A 417 37.13 19.31 -36.82
C LEU A 417 37.14 20.16 -38.11
N ALA A 418 37.47 21.45 -38.01
CA ALA A 418 37.68 22.31 -39.18
C ALA A 418 38.96 21.97 -39.97
N GLU A 419 39.99 21.41 -39.30
CA GLU A 419 41.23 20.97 -39.95
C GLU A 419 41.17 19.53 -40.46
N VAL A 420 40.45 18.64 -39.76
CA VAL A 420 40.42 17.20 -40.05
C VAL A 420 38.99 16.67 -39.89
N PRO A 421 38.44 15.93 -40.88
CA PRO A 421 37.02 15.51 -40.85
C PRO A 421 36.66 14.55 -39.70
N GLN A 422 37.65 13.95 -39.03
CA GLN A 422 37.46 13.16 -37.82
C GLN A 422 38.72 13.25 -36.95
N ILE A 423 38.56 13.52 -35.65
CA ILE A 423 39.67 13.53 -34.68
C ILE A 423 39.33 12.65 -33.47
N SER A 424 40.32 11.93 -32.93
CA SER A 424 40.15 11.14 -31.72
C SER A 424 40.40 11.97 -30.46
N LEU A 425 39.73 11.62 -29.35
CA LEU A 425 39.86 12.33 -28.07
C LEU A 425 41.33 12.42 -27.59
N ALA A 426 42.11 11.36 -27.78
CA ALA A 426 43.54 11.34 -27.42
C ALA A 426 44.40 12.28 -28.29
N ALA A 427 44.02 12.54 -29.54
CA ALA A 427 44.69 13.53 -30.38
C ALA A 427 44.25 14.96 -30.04
N LEU A 428 42.98 15.15 -29.65
CA LEU A 428 42.45 16.43 -29.19
C LEU A 428 43.12 16.88 -27.87
N LEU A 429 43.19 15.99 -26.87
CA LEU A 429 43.83 16.27 -25.57
C LEU A 429 45.33 16.57 -25.66
N ARG A 430 46.03 16.08 -26.69
CA ARG A 430 47.43 16.46 -26.96
C ARG A 430 47.57 17.88 -27.52
N ARG A 431 46.54 18.41 -28.18
CA ARG A 431 46.50 19.78 -28.71
C ARG A 431 45.97 20.77 -27.67
N HIS A 432 45.00 20.34 -26.86
CA HIS A 432 44.37 21.13 -25.81
C HIS A 432 44.24 20.26 -24.54
N PRO A 433 45.25 20.28 -23.65
CA PRO A 433 45.12 19.66 -22.33
C PRO A 433 44.06 20.40 -21.50
N LEU A 434 43.45 19.66 -20.56
CA LEU A 434 42.42 20.14 -19.63
C LEU A 434 43.04 20.99 -18.52
#